data_AF-A0A1H6G2G2-F1
#
_entry.id   AF-A0A1H6G2G2-F1
#
_cell.length_a   1.000
_cell.length_b   1.000
_cell.length_c   1.000
_cell.angle_alpha   90.00
_cell.angle_beta   90.00
_cell.angle_gamma   90.00
#
_symmetry.space_group_name_H-M   'P 1'
#
loop_
_entity.id
_entity.type
_entity.pdbx_description
1 polymer ?
#
loop_
_entity_poly.entity_id
_entity_poly.type
_entity_poly.pdbx_seq_one_letter_code
_entity_poly.pdbx_strand_id
1 'polypeptide(L)' 'MQLTATRQVECYHCDVLTSIDVPDEDVDLETSHSVAAFGEQRKVTCANGHTYWVHFC' A
#
# COMPACT_ATOMS: atom_id res chain seq x y z
N MET A 1 -3.95 -12.96 17.86
CA MET A 1 -3.95 -11.50 17.65
C MET A 1 -3.27 -11.29 16.32
N GLN A 2 -3.96 -10.73 15.32
CA GLN A 2 -3.32 -10.40 14.03
C GLN A 2 -2.41 -9.20 14.30
N LEU A 3 -1.09 -9.39 14.19
CA LEU A 3 -0.10 -8.34 14.37
C LEU A 3 -0.04 -7.55 13.06
N THR A 4 -0.81 -6.47 12.96
CA THR A 4 -0.65 -5.51 11.87
C THR A 4 0.57 -4.64 12.14
N ALA A 5 1.48 -4.54 11.17
CA ALA A 5 2.60 -3.61 11.20
C ALA A 5 2.26 -2.34 10.41
N THR A 6 2.89 -1.21 10.72
CA THR A 6 2.71 0.03 9.95
C THR A 6 3.95 0.25 9.08
N ARG A 7 3.74 0.38 7.76
CA ARG A 7 4.80 0.64 6.77
C ARG A 7 4.50 1.93 6.00
N GLN A 8 5.53 2.55 5.45
CA GLN A 8 5.39 3.71 4.58
C GLN A 8 5.49 3.27 3.12
N VAL A 9 4.59 3.77 2.29
CA VAL A 9 4.59 3.55 0.84
C VAL A 9 4.58 4.89 0.12
N GLU A 10 5.38 5.01 -0.93
CA GLU A 10 5.41 6.22 -1.76
C GLU A 10 4.20 6.24 -2.68
N CYS A 11 3.52 7.39 -2.74
CA CYS A 11 2.43 7.57 -3.69
C CYS A 11 2.98 7.55 -5.12
N TYR A 12 2.47 6.64 -5.94
CA TYR A 12 2.82 6.52 -7.35
C TYR A 12 2.69 7.84 -8.16
N HIS A 13 1.85 8.78 -7.73
CA HIS A 13 1.56 10.01 -8.47
C HIS A 13 2.37 11.23 -8.04
N CYS A 14 2.80 11.30 -6.78
CA CYS A 14 3.40 12.50 -6.21
C CYS A 14 4.50 12.22 -5.20
N ASP A 15 4.93 10.96 -5.10
CA ASP A 15 6.04 10.49 -4.26
C ASP A 15 5.85 10.78 -2.76
N VAL A 16 4.62 11.16 -2.35
CA VAL A 16 4.29 11.41 -0.96
C VAL A 16 4.19 10.10 -0.21
N LEU A 17 4.99 9.98 0.85
CA LEU A 17 4.94 8.88 1.79
C LEU A 17 3.59 8.83 2.51
N THR A 18 2.94 7.68 2.42
CA THR A 18 1.67 7.39 3.10
C THR A 18 1.87 6.18 4.00
N SER A 19 1.50 6.31 5.27
CA SER A 19 1.54 5.19 6.22
C SER A 19 0.34 4.28 6.02
N ILE A 20 0.57 2.99 5.91
CA ILE A 20 -0.46 1.97 5.76
C ILE A 20 -0.22 0.82 6.74
N ASP A 21 -1.31 0.21 7.21
CA ASP A 21 -1.23 -1.03 8.00
C ASP A 21 -1.11 -2.24 7.07
N VAL A 22 -0.13 -3.08 7.33
CA VAL A 22 0.20 -4.27 6.55
C VAL A 22 0.08 -5.52 7.44
N PRO A 23 -0.23 -6.68 6.86
CA PRO A 23 -0.46 -7.90 7.63
C PRO A 23 0.80 -8.46 8.29
N ASP A 24 1.97 -8.17 7.72
CA ASP A 24 3.28 -8.59 8.23
C ASP A 24 4.30 -7.48 8.01
N GLU A 25 5.33 -7.37 8.85
CA GLU A 25 6.37 -6.39 8.60
C GLU A 25 7.20 -6.77 7.38
N ASP A 26 7.50 -8.04 7.13
CA ASP A 26 8.43 -8.46 6.06
C ASP A 26 7.77 -8.54 4.68
N VAL A 27 6.51 -8.12 4.54
CA VAL A 27 5.80 -8.18 3.27
C VAL A 27 6.35 -7.18 2.25
N ASP A 28 6.50 -7.62 1.00
CA ASP A 28 6.89 -6.76 -0.10
C ASP A 28 5.69 -5.91 -0.54
N LEU A 29 5.94 -4.61 -0.70
CA LEU A 29 4.91 -3.62 -1.03
C LEU A 29 5.18 -3.07 -2.43
N GLU A 30 4.26 -3.35 -3.35
CA GLU A 30 4.30 -2.78 -4.70
C GLU A 30 3.13 -1.81 -4.91
N THR A 31 3.42 -0.56 -5.28
CA THR A 31 2.39 0.42 -5.61
C THR A 31 2.02 0.34 -7.08
N SER A 32 0.71 0.36 -7.37
CA SER A 32 0.19 0.26 -8.72
C SER A 32 -1.04 1.15 -8.92
N HIS A 33 -1.23 1.62 -10.14
CA HIS A 33 -2.46 2.32 -10.53
C HIS A 33 -3.63 1.34 -10.80
N SER A 34 -3.34 0.04 -10.90
CA SER A 34 -4.29 -1.01 -11.25
C SER A 34 -4.47 -2.01 -10.12
N VAL A 35 -5.67 -2.59 -10.06
CA VAL A 35 -5.96 -3.80 -9.28
C VAL A 35 -5.17 -4.98 -9.86
N ALA A 36 -4.44 -5.71 -9.02
CA ALA A 36 -3.82 -6.97 -9.40
C ALA A 36 -4.88 -8.05 -9.57
N ALA A 37 -4.65 -8.99 -10.48
CA ALA A 37 -5.57 -10.10 -10.72
C ALA A 37 -5.60 -11.10 -9.55
N PHE A 38 -4.51 -11.17 -8.76
CA PHE A 38 -4.31 -12.10 -7.65
C PHE A 38 -3.45 -11.42 -6.57
N GLY A 39 -3.48 -11.98 -5.36
CA GLY A 39 -2.76 -11.44 -4.21
C GLY A 39 -3.61 -10.54 -3.33
N GLU A 40 -3.14 -10.30 -2.11
CA GLU A 40 -3.77 -9.32 -1.24
C GLU A 40 -3.40 -7.92 -1.72
N GLN A 41 -4.37 -7.02 -1.75
CA GLN A 41 -4.16 -5.65 -2.17
C GLN A 41 -5.03 -4.70 -1.35
N ARG A 42 -4.57 -3.46 -1.21
CA ARG A 42 -5.30 -2.41 -0.52
C ARG A 42 -5.35 -1.15 -1.35
N LYS A 43 -6.52 -0.51 -1.35
CA LYS A 43 -6.71 0.82 -1.91
C LYS A 43 -6.25 1.85 -0.88
N VAL A 44 -5.34 2.72 -1.28
CA VAL A 44 -4.73 3.74 -0.43
C VAL A 44 -4.97 5.10 -1.06
N THR A 45 -5.25 6.11 -0.23
CA THR A 45 -5.38 7.50 -0.68
C THR A 45 -4.29 8.32 0.00
N CYS A 46 -3.43 8.96 -0.78
CA CYS A 46 -2.38 9.82 -0.20
C CYS A 46 -2.99 11.13 0.33
N ALA A 47 -2.18 11.89 1.09
CA ALA A 47 -2.58 13.19 1.63
C ALA A 47 -2.97 14.23 0.56
N ASN A 48 -2.52 14.06 -0.69
CA ASN A 48 -2.91 14.92 -1.82
C ASN A 48 -4.22 14.49 -2.51
N GLY A 49 -4.85 13.41 -2.04
CA GLY A 49 -6.11 12.91 -2.61
C GLY A 49 -5.96 11.98 -3.82
N HIS A 50 -4.73 11.58 -4.18
CA HIS A 50 -4.54 10.54 -5.21
C HIS A 50 -4.84 9.17 -4.62
N THR A 51 -5.59 8.36 -5.38
CA THR A 51 -5.93 7.01 -4.98
C THR A 51 -5.20 5.99 -5.84
N TYR A 52 -4.54 5.04 -5.19
CA TYR A 52 -3.76 4.00 -5.83
C TYR A 52 -3.91 2.67 -5.08
N TRP A 53 -3.40 1.60 -5.67
CA TRP A 53 -3.39 0.25 -5.09
C TRP A 53 -2.01 -0.08 -4.57
N VAL A 54 -1.97 -0.80 -3.46
CA VAL A 54 -0.75 -1.39 -2.90
C VAL A 54 -0.98 -2.89 -2.83
N HIS A 55 -0.12 -3.62 -3.52
CA HIS A 55 -0.11 -5.07 -3.54
C HIS A 55 0.85 -5.57 -2.47
N PHE A 56 0.43 -6.62 -1.77
CA PHE A 56 1.21 -7.33 -0.77
C PHE A 56 1.71 -8.62 -1.41
N CYS A 57 3.02 -8.72 -1.66
CA CYS A 57 3.67 -9.86 -2.32
C CYS A 57 4.52 -10.66 -1.34
#